data_AF-A0A1Y1YYH7-F1
#
_entry.id   AF-A0A1Y1YYH7-F1
#
_cell.length_a   1.000
_cell.length_b   1.000
_cell.length_c   1.000
_cell.angle_alpha   90.00
_cell.angle_beta   90.00
_cell.angle_gamma   90.00
#
_symmetry.space_group_name_H-M   'P 1'
#
loop_
_entity.id
_entity.type
_entity.pdbx_description
1 polymer ?
#
loop_
_entity_poly.entity_id
_entity_poly.type
_entity_poly.pdbx_seq_one_letter_code
_entity_poly.pdbx_strand_id
1 'polypeptide(L)'
;MENQSALEQVEQLKYFLATAPTNWNPDQSIRRFLLPNGEYISCVLWNNLFHITGTDIVRCLVFRFQMFNRPVKNMKKFEEGVFSDLRNLKPGIDATLEEPRSEFLEMLYKNNSIRTQKKQKVFFW
;
A
#
# COMPACT_ATOMS: atom_id res chain seq x y z
N MET A 1 21.62 -15.93 7.80
CA MET A 1 20.38 -15.30 7.31
C MET A 1 20.06 -15.94 5.98
N GLU A 2 19.08 -16.84 5.97
CA GLU A 2 18.68 -17.56 4.77
C GLU A 2 18.13 -16.57 3.75
N ASN A 3 18.72 -16.52 2.57
CA ASN A 3 18.13 -15.85 1.42
C ASN A 3 16.86 -16.62 1.05
N GLN A 4 15.71 -16.19 1.59
CA GLN A 4 14.42 -16.61 1.05
C GLN A 4 14.43 -16.32 -0.45
N SER A 5 14.01 -17.30 -1.24
CA SER A 5 13.92 -17.16 -2.68
C SER A 5 13.01 -15.99 -3.04
N ALA A 6 13.30 -15.31 -4.15
CA ALA A 6 12.46 -14.23 -4.68
C ALA A 6 10.99 -14.66 -4.82
N LEU A 7 10.76 -15.96 -5.08
CA LEU A 7 9.43 -16.56 -5.18
C LEU A 7 8.71 -16.56 -3.82
N GLU A 8 9.36 -17.04 -2.77
CA GLU A 8 8.79 -17.07 -1.41
C GLU A 8 8.44 -15.66 -0.91
N GLN A 9 9.29 -14.68 -1.18
CA GLN A 9 9.03 -13.30 -0.77
C GLN A 9 7.80 -12.70 -1.49
N VAL A 10 7.62 -13.04 -2.78
CA VAL A 10 6.41 -12.66 -3.53
C VAL A 10 5.18 -13.39 -3.01
N GLU A 11 5.30 -14.66 -2.64
CA GLU A 11 4.20 -15.43 -2.05
C GLU A 11 3.79 -14.89 -0.69
N GLN A 12 4.73 -14.52 0.17
CA GLN A 12 4.45 -13.86 1.45
C GLN A 12 3.72 -12.53 1.25
N LEU A 13 4.16 -11.72 0.29
CA LEU A 13 3.46 -10.48 -0.05
C LEU A 13 2.03 -10.76 -0.53
N LYS A 14 1.83 -11.73 -1.43
CA LYS A 14 0.50 -12.12 -1.90
C LYS A 14 -0.39 -12.62 -0.76
N TYR A 15 0.17 -13.44 0.14
CA TYR A 15 -0.53 -13.94 1.30
C TYR A 15 -0.95 -12.81 2.23
N PHE A 16 -0.05 -11.85 2.49
CA PHE A 16 -0.40 -10.65 3.24
C PHE A 16 -1.51 -9.86 2.55
N LEU A 17 -1.39 -9.60 1.24
CA LEU A 17 -2.42 -8.88 0.47
C LEU A 17 -3.80 -9.59 0.52
N ALA A 18 -3.83 -10.92 0.49
CA ALA A 18 -5.06 -11.69 0.56
C ALA A 18 -5.66 -11.78 1.97
N THR A 19 -4.84 -11.73 3.02
CA THR A 19 -5.26 -12.03 4.41
C THR A 19 -5.17 -10.85 5.37
N ALA A 20 -4.70 -9.68 4.91
CA ALA A 20 -4.57 -8.52 5.78
C ALA A 20 -5.89 -8.14 6.46
N PRO A 21 -7.05 -8.10 5.75
CA PRO A 21 -8.34 -7.72 6.34
C PRO A 21 -8.97 -8.80 7.23
N THR A 22 -8.68 -10.08 6.97
CA THR A 22 -9.37 -11.21 7.62
C THR A 22 -8.78 -11.59 8.97
N ASN A 23 -7.47 -11.43 9.15
CA ASN A 23 -6.78 -11.77 10.40
C ASN A 23 -6.45 -10.50 11.19
N TRP A 24 -7.50 -9.80 11.63
CA TRP A 24 -7.41 -8.49 12.27
C TRP A 24 -7.59 -8.57 13.79
N ASN A 25 -6.71 -7.90 14.54
CA ASN A 25 -6.86 -7.74 15.98
C ASN A 25 -7.69 -6.46 16.25
N PRO A 26 -8.79 -6.52 17.03
CA PRO A 26 -9.62 -5.35 17.36
C PRO A 26 -8.84 -4.15 17.92
N ASP A 27 -7.71 -4.39 18.58
CA ASP A 27 -6.89 -3.33 19.20
C ASP A 27 -5.91 -2.67 18.21
N GLN A 28 -5.82 -3.17 16.97
CA GLN A 28 -4.92 -2.63 15.94
C GLN A 28 -5.71 -1.81 14.90
N SER A 29 -5.22 -0.62 14.58
CA SER A 29 -5.76 0.19 13.46
C SER A 29 -4.95 0.02 12.17
N ILE A 30 -3.74 -0.55 12.26
CA ILE A 30 -2.83 -0.71 11.12
C ILE A 30 -2.09 -2.04 11.25
N ARG A 31 -2.10 -2.82 10.17
CA ARG A 31 -1.28 -4.02 10.01
C ARG A 31 -0.22 -3.75 8.95
N ARG A 32 1.04 -4.00 9.27
CA ARG A 32 2.16 -3.74 8.37
C ARG A 32 2.86 -5.02 7.94
N PHE A 33 3.33 -5.01 6.70
CA PHE A 33 4.22 -6.01 6.15
C PHE A 33 5.54 -5.35 5.79
N LEU A 34 6.66 -5.88 6.30
CA LEU A 34 8.00 -5.39 6.00
C LEU A 34 8.49 -6.06 4.71
N LEU A 35 8.79 -5.24 3.70
CA LEU A 35 9.43 -5.69 2.48
C LEU A 35 10.95 -5.89 2.71
N PRO A 36 11.58 -6.83 2.00
CA PRO A 36 13.04 -7.05 2.01
C PRO A 36 13.89 -5.81 1.71
N ASN A 37 13.34 -4.80 1.04
CA ASN A 37 14.01 -3.53 0.75
C ASN A 37 13.96 -2.52 1.91
N GLY A 38 13.35 -2.88 3.05
CA GLY A 38 13.19 -2.04 4.23
C GLY A 38 11.95 -1.15 4.22
N GLU A 39 11.11 -1.22 3.18
CA GLU A 39 9.85 -0.47 3.12
C GLU A 39 8.69 -1.24 3.78
N TYR A 40 7.65 -0.52 4.19
CA TYR A 40 6.45 -1.12 4.75
C TYR A 40 5.27 -0.98 3.78
N ILE A 41 4.43 -2.01 3.74
CA ILE A 41 3.10 -1.98 3.15
C ILE A 41 2.09 -2.01 4.29
N SER A 42 1.15 -1.07 4.32
CA SER A 42 0.19 -0.93 5.40
C SER A 42 -1.23 -1.25 4.92
N CYS A 43 -1.88 -2.19 5.61
CA CYS A 43 -3.33 -2.33 5.60
C CYS A 43 -3.87 -1.50 6.77
N VAL A 44 -4.84 -0.62 6.49
CA VAL A 44 -5.32 0.35 7.47
C VAL A 44 -6.82 0.20 7.66
N LEU A 45 -7.25 -0.01 8.90
CA LEU A 45 -8.66 -0.02 9.26
C LEU A 45 -9.09 1.40 9.65
N TRP A 46 -10.06 1.95 8.93
CA TRP A 46 -10.62 3.26 9.19
C TRP A 46 -12.11 3.25 8.87
N ASN A 47 -12.96 3.78 9.77
CA ASN A 47 -14.42 3.76 9.63
C ASN A 47 -14.99 2.37 9.27
N ASN A 48 -14.47 1.32 9.91
CA ASN A 48 -14.87 -0.08 9.69
C ASN A 48 -14.63 -0.60 8.25
N LEU A 49 -13.77 0.09 7.49
CA LEU A 49 -13.33 -0.29 6.14
C LEU A 49 -11.81 -0.42 6.09
N PHE A 50 -11.34 -1.40 5.33
CA PHE A 50 -9.92 -1.62 5.10
C PHE A 50 -9.44 -0.82 3.89
N HIS A 51 -8.26 -0.23 4.04
CA HIS A 51 -7.70 0.70 3.08
C HIS A 51 -6.24 0.38 2.78
N ILE A 52 -5.83 0.70 1.55
CA ILE A 52 -4.44 0.71 1.09
C ILE A 52 -4.14 2.07 0.44
N THR A 53 -2.94 2.58 0.68
CA THR A 53 -2.52 3.87 0.10
C THR A 53 -1.97 3.67 -1.31
N GLY A 54 -2.08 4.69 -2.17
CA GLY A 54 -1.45 4.65 -3.49
C GLY A 54 0.07 4.44 -3.42
N THR A 55 0.73 4.94 -2.36
CA THR A 55 2.15 4.69 -2.11
C THR A 55 2.43 3.21 -1.86
N ASP A 56 1.61 2.56 -1.03
CA ASP A 56 1.75 1.14 -0.74
C ASP A 56 1.46 0.26 -1.98
N ILE A 57 0.49 0.64 -2.82
CA ILE A 57 0.26 0.00 -4.13
C ILE A 57 1.52 0.08 -5.01
N VAL A 58 2.13 1.26 -5.13
CA VAL A 58 3.38 1.42 -5.90
C VAL A 58 4.49 0.53 -5.33
N ARG A 59 4.68 0.50 -4.01
CA ARG A 59 5.70 -0.35 -3.35
C ARG A 59 5.48 -1.83 -3.67
N CYS A 60 4.25 -2.33 -3.55
CA CYS A 60 3.88 -3.70 -3.93
C CYS A 60 4.26 -4.01 -5.37
N LEU A 61 3.95 -3.11 -6.30
CA LEU A 61 4.24 -3.29 -7.72
C LEU A 61 5.75 -3.27 -7.99
N VAL A 62 6.47 -2.25 -7.51
CA VAL A 62 7.93 -2.12 -7.69
C VAL A 62 8.64 -3.37 -7.16
N PHE A 63 8.28 -3.80 -5.95
CA PHE A 63 8.83 -5.00 -5.34
C PHE A 63 8.59 -6.24 -6.21
N ARG A 64 7.34 -6.43 -6.67
CA ARG A 64 6.98 -7.54 -7.54
C ARG A 64 7.80 -7.52 -8.84
N PHE A 65 7.94 -6.37 -9.49
CA PHE A 65 8.76 -6.22 -10.71
C PHE A 65 10.24 -6.55 -10.48
N GLN A 66 10.81 -6.13 -9.35
CA GLN A 66 12.18 -6.48 -8.95
C GLN A 66 12.38 -7.99 -8.82
N MET A 67 11.45 -8.67 -8.14
CA MET A 67 11.53 -10.13 -7.92
C MET A 67 11.37 -10.96 -9.20
N PHE A 68 10.72 -10.42 -10.23
CA PHE A 68 10.65 -11.04 -11.56
C PHE A 68 11.84 -10.71 -12.47
N ASN A 69 12.97 -10.22 -11.93
CA ASN A 69 14.14 -9.77 -12.68
C ASN A 69 13.82 -8.69 -13.75
N ARG A 70 12.78 -7.88 -13.50
CA ARG A 70 12.38 -6.75 -14.35
C ARG A 70 12.41 -5.45 -13.53
N PRO A 71 13.59 -4.99 -13.07
CA PRO A 71 13.67 -3.83 -12.21
C PRO A 71 13.13 -2.58 -12.89
N VAL A 72 12.37 -1.78 -12.13
CA VAL A 72 11.86 -0.49 -12.59
C VAL A 72 13.04 0.48 -12.75
N LYS A 73 13.44 0.74 -13.98
CA LYS A 73 14.57 1.66 -14.28
C LYS A 73 14.24 3.11 -14.00
N ASN A 74 13.00 3.52 -14.27
CA ASN A 74 12.54 4.90 -14.10
C ASN A 74 11.37 4.95 -13.11
N MET A 75 11.72 5.10 -11.83
CA MET A 75 10.74 5.12 -10.73
C MET A 75 9.71 6.23 -10.89
N LYS A 76 10.12 7.42 -11.32
CA LYS A 76 9.21 8.57 -11.48
C LYS A 76 8.14 8.28 -12.55
N LYS A 77 8.55 7.79 -13.72
CA LYS A 77 7.61 7.44 -14.79
C LYS A 77 6.68 6.28 -14.39
N PHE A 78 7.20 5.34 -13.61
CA PHE A 78 6.42 4.21 -13.10
C PHE A 78 5.35 4.68 -12.10
N GLU A 79 5.73 5.49 -11.12
CA GLU A 79 4.81 6.14 -10.18
C GLU A 79 3.72 6.94 -10.91
N GLU A 80 4.10 7.79 -11.87
CA GLU A 80 3.17 8.56 -12.69
C GLU A 80 2.17 7.66 -13.44
N GLY A 81 2.64 6.53 -13.99
CA GLY A 81 1.80 5.53 -14.67
C GLY A 81 0.80 4.88 -13.72
N VAL A 82 1.27 4.35 -12.57
CA VAL A 82 0.40 3.73 -11.57
C VAL A 82 -0.62 4.74 -11.03
N PHE A 83 -0.21 5.96 -10.70
CA PHE A 83 -1.14 7.01 -10.28
C PHE A 83 -2.09 7.45 -11.39
N SER A 84 -1.72 7.28 -12.66
CA SER A 84 -2.64 7.46 -13.79
C SER A 84 -3.73 6.41 -13.80
N ASP A 85 -3.37 5.15 -13.63
CA ASP A 85 -4.34 4.04 -13.61
C ASP A 85 -5.26 4.15 -12.38
N LEU A 86 -4.70 4.46 -11.22
CA LEU A 86 -5.44 4.63 -9.97
C LEU A 86 -6.40 5.84 -10.00
N ARG A 87 -6.19 6.83 -10.88
CA ARG A 87 -7.12 7.96 -11.01
C ARG A 87 -8.49 7.53 -11.52
N ASN A 88 -8.56 6.47 -12.33
CA ASN A 88 -9.81 5.97 -12.92
C ASN A 88 -10.75 5.32 -11.90
N LEU A 89 -10.22 4.90 -10.73
CA LEU A 89 -10.98 4.29 -9.65
C LEU A 89 -11.94 5.30 -9.01
N LYS A 90 -13.21 4.93 -8.85
CA LYS A 90 -14.28 5.87 -8.45
C LYS A 90 -14.31 6.06 -6.93
N PRO A 91 -14.32 7.32 -6.46
CA PRO A 91 -14.60 7.60 -5.05
C PRO A 91 -15.96 7.04 -4.63
N GLY A 92 -16.04 6.41 -3.45
CA GLY A 92 -17.23 5.77 -2.90
C GLY A 92 -17.47 4.32 -3.36
N ILE A 93 -16.73 3.83 -4.36
CA ILE A 93 -16.82 2.43 -4.82
C ILE A 93 -15.48 1.72 -4.62
N ASP A 94 -14.40 2.33 -5.11
CA ASP A 94 -13.05 1.74 -5.11
C ASP A 94 -12.10 2.47 -4.14
N ALA A 95 -12.46 3.69 -3.74
CA ALA A 95 -11.61 4.57 -2.95
C ALA A 95 -12.41 5.58 -2.12
N THR A 96 -11.80 6.08 -1.05
CA THR A 96 -12.25 7.27 -0.32
C THR A 96 -11.41 8.46 -0.76
N LEU A 97 -12.06 9.60 -1.04
CA LEU A 97 -11.38 10.85 -1.34
C LEU A 97 -11.24 11.65 -0.04
N GLU A 98 -10.01 11.75 0.47
CA GLU A 98 -9.72 12.44 1.71
C GLU A 98 -9.30 13.89 1.46
N GLU A 99 -9.86 14.82 2.23
CA GLU A 99 -9.47 16.23 2.20
C GLU A 99 -8.12 16.46 2.90
N PRO A 100 -7.40 17.55 2.57
CA PRO A 100 -6.12 17.85 3.21
C PRO A 100 -6.25 17.93 4.73
N ARG A 101 -5.28 17.35 5.46
CA ARG A 101 -5.24 17.32 6.93
C ARG A 101 -6.47 16.69 7.60
N SER A 102 -7.16 15.75 6.94
CA SER A 102 -8.16 14.92 7.64
C SER A 102 -7.50 14.06 8.72
N GLU A 103 -8.25 13.67 9.76
CA GLU A 103 -7.75 12.78 10.81
C GLU A 103 -7.20 11.47 10.24
N PHE A 104 -7.82 10.97 9.17
CA PHE A 104 -7.35 9.78 8.47
C PHE A 104 -5.96 10.00 7.85
N LEU A 105 -5.76 11.09 7.11
CA LEU A 105 -4.46 11.41 6.53
C LEU A 105 -3.39 11.71 7.60
N GLU A 106 -3.77 12.32 8.72
CA GLU A 106 -2.84 12.50 9.84
C GLU A 106 -2.37 11.18 10.41
N MET A 107 -3.28 10.23 10.62
CA MET A 107 -2.95 8.88 11.07
C MET A 107 -2.02 8.19 10.06
N LEU A 108 -2.35 8.23 8.77
CA LEU A 108 -1.53 7.62 7.72
C LEU A 108 -0.12 8.24 7.63
N TYR A 109 -0.01 9.56 7.81
CA TYR A 109 1.25 10.29 7.77
C TYR A 109 2.13 9.94 8.97
N LYS A 110 1.57 9.95 10.19
CA LYS A 110 2.27 9.50 11.41
C LYS A 110 2.79 8.05 11.28
N ASN A 111 2.13 7.26 10.45
CA ASN A 111 2.44 5.87 10.22
C ASN A 111 3.29 5.60 8.97
N ASN A 112 3.84 6.63 8.31
CA ASN A 112 4.68 6.52 7.12
C ASN A 112 4.02 5.79 5.92
N SER A 113 2.70 5.67 5.93
CA SER A 113 1.91 5.04 4.85
C SER A 113 1.66 6.02 3.69
N ILE A 114 1.78 7.33 3.94
CA ILE A 114 1.73 8.40 2.92
C ILE A 114 2.85 9.41 3.13
N ARG A 115 3.25 10.10 2.05
CA ARG A 115 4.34 11.11 2.09
C ARG A 115 3.86 12.55 2.29
N THR A 116 2.58 12.83 2.02
CA THR A 116 2.01 14.18 2.15
C THR A 116 0.58 14.09 2.68
N GLN A 117 0.12 15.12 3.38
CA GLN A 117 -1.27 15.26 3.85
C GLN A 117 -2.13 16.11 2.90
N LYS A 118 -1.80 16.10 1.61
CA LYS A 118 -2.62 16.75 0.59
C LYS A 118 -3.85 15.90 0.29
N LYS A 119 -4.84 16.52 -0.36
CA LYS A 119 -6.01 15.84 -0.90
C LYS A 119 -5.57 14.64 -1.74
N GLN A 120 -6.02 13.44 -1.38
CA GLN A 120 -5.62 12.22 -2.07
C GLN A 120 -6.69 11.14 -1.94
N LYS A 121 -6.67 10.20 -2.90
CA LYS A 121 -7.48 8.99 -2.81
C LYS A 121 -6.75 7.97 -1.94
N VAL A 122 -7.49 7.36 -1.02
CA VAL A 122 -7.08 6.14 -0.32
C VAL A 122 -7.99 5.03 -0.83
N PHE A 123 -7.42 3.91 -1.24
CA PHE A 123 -8.15 2.86 -1.96
C PHE A 123 -8.69 1.86 -0.95
N PHE A 124 -9.86 1.29 -1.23
CA PHE A 124 -10.31 0.14 -0.47
C PHE A 124 -9.40 -1.05 -0.75
N TRP A 125 -9.21 -1.88 0.27
CA TRP A 125 -8.33 -3.04 0.22
C TRP A 125 -8.80 -4.10 -0.78
#